data_AF-A0A6P7YRP2-F1
#
_entry.id   AF-A0A6P7YRP2-F1
#
_cell.length_a   1.000
_cell.length_b   1.000
_cell.length_c   1.000
_cell.angle_alpha   90.00
_cell.angle_beta   90.00
_cell.angle_gamma   90.00
#
_symmetry.space_group_name_H-M   'P 1'
#
loop_
_entity.id
_entity.type
_entity.pdbx_description
1 polymer ?
#
loop_
_entity_poly.entity_id
_entity_poly.type
_entity_poly.pdbx_seq_one_letter_code
_entity_poly.pdbx_strand_id
1 'polypeptide(L)'
;MSVPSEDEARNWAAPSSSELHLTGFQRSLSVPPSPSSATDRSTVPHWTTYIHSVFTILWGKVNGPLRLLALSLLSTVWYCRQRLLKWWTLCFQAKKSPSVQAEVNLLAYCAREWNGDTQQAREMRKAYEYLFWRYHIKYLRQVRGDYYCVLRAVLFQIFSQGICFPSWMKERDILKLPERLLYSQGCNWVQQFSFGPEKYTGSSVFIKLRKCLDCLKNQWTEITGTRDQEQRQKMCRILFADEDKEYKIYEAVKFLMLYQVIEAHESMRNGKNVPSFFTLLFSRDTSSDPLSFMMNHLNSVGDTAGLDQIEMFLIGCSLEVKIKVFRLCMFGKEDFLVCYPEEVPREWQEVILLTEDDAHYFIPVIRR
;
A
#
# COMPACT_ATOMS: atom_id res chain seq x y z
N MET A 1 -2.55 -47.68 18.80
CA MET A 1 -2.52 -47.03 17.47
C MET A 1 -1.16 -46.40 17.32
N SER A 2 -0.46 -46.82 16.27
CA SER A 2 1.00 -46.93 16.21
C SER A 2 1.65 -45.67 15.62
N VAL A 3 2.77 -45.27 16.22
CA VAL A 3 3.67 -44.20 15.75
C VAL A 3 4.52 -44.75 14.58
N PRO A 4 4.70 -44.03 13.45
CA PRO A 4 5.59 -44.47 12.38
C PRO A 4 7.06 -44.15 12.68
N SER A 5 7.94 -45.06 12.27
CA SER A 5 9.39 -45.09 12.48
C SER A 5 10.21 -44.26 11.48
N GLU A 6 11.39 -43.81 11.92
CA GLU A 6 12.34 -42.87 11.31
C GLU A 6 13.14 -43.36 10.07
N ASP A 7 12.57 -44.15 9.15
CA ASP A 7 13.34 -44.77 8.04
C ASP A 7 12.97 -44.32 6.61
N GLU A 8 12.23 -43.22 6.42
CA GLU A 8 11.90 -42.70 5.07
C GLU A 8 12.22 -41.22 4.87
N ALA A 9 13.49 -40.80 5.04
CA ALA A 9 13.95 -39.50 4.53
C ALA A 9 15.47 -39.38 4.35
N ARG A 10 16.17 -40.45 3.95
CA ARG A 10 17.55 -40.37 3.44
C ARG A 10 17.60 -40.66 1.95
N ASN A 11 17.22 -39.66 1.14
CA ASN A 11 17.61 -39.58 -0.26
C ASN A 11 18.33 -38.26 -0.52
N TRP A 12 19.59 -38.21 -0.07
CA TRP A 12 20.61 -37.28 -0.56
C TRP A 12 21.87 -38.09 -0.84
N ALA A 13 22.09 -38.42 -2.10
CA ALA A 13 23.41 -38.82 -2.61
C ALA A 13 23.52 -38.37 -4.08
N ALA A 14 24.26 -37.29 -4.30
CA ALA A 14 24.72 -36.89 -5.62
C ALA A 14 25.89 -37.82 -6.04
N PRO A 15 25.97 -38.27 -7.30
CA PRO A 15 27.19 -38.86 -7.81
C PRO A 15 28.04 -37.82 -8.54
N SER A 16 29.29 -37.70 -8.09
CA SER A 16 30.42 -37.19 -8.86
C SER A 16 31.16 -38.36 -9.50
N SER A 17 31.42 -38.32 -10.81
CA SER A 17 32.70 -38.72 -11.43
C SER A 17 32.63 -38.61 -12.96
N SER A 18 33.51 -37.76 -13.48
CA SER A 18 34.47 -37.98 -14.59
C SER A 18 34.12 -38.86 -15.81
N GLU A 19 34.53 -38.30 -16.95
CA GLU A 19 35.04 -38.96 -18.17
C GLU A 19 34.03 -39.55 -19.16
N LEU A 20 33.76 -38.78 -20.22
CA LEU A 20 33.45 -39.34 -21.53
C LEU A 20 34.11 -38.50 -22.64
N HIS A 21 34.83 -39.23 -23.48
CA HIS A 21 35.70 -38.79 -24.56
C HIS A 21 34.99 -38.05 -25.71
N LEU A 22 35.63 -36.96 -26.14
CA LEU A 22 35.88 -36.48 -27.52
C LEU A 22 35.11 -37.12 -28.70
N THR A 23 34.36 -36.28 -29.42
CA THR A 23 34.45 -36.02 -30.88
C THR A 23 33.87 -34.61 -31.12
N GLY A 24 34.43 -33.65 -31.85
CA GLY A 24 35.36 -33.72 -32.97
C GLY A 24 34.68 -33.19 -34.24
N PHE A 25 34.31 -31.91 -34.31
CA PHE A 25 33.88 -31.25 -35.56
C PHE A 25 34.47 -29.85 -35.68
N GLN A 26 35.80 -29.78 -35.73
CA GLN A 26 36.54 -28.65 -36.28
C GLN A 26 36.69 -28.88 -37.79
N ARG A 27 36.02 -28.04 -38.58
CA ARG A 27 36.25 -28.01 -40.03
C ARG A 27 37.58 -27.32 -40.29
N SER A 28 38.48 -28.10 -40.87
CA SER A 28 39.79 -27.78 -41.38
C SER A 28 39.74 -26.69 -42.46
N LEU A 29 40.73 -25.79 -42.42
CA LEU A 29 41.34 -25.24 -43.63
C LEU A 29 42.85 -25.19 -43.40
N SER A 30 43.48 -26.19 -44.02
CA SER A 30 44.88 -26.51 -44.11
C SER A 30 45.69 -25.40 -44.78
N VAL A 31 46.87 -25.13 -44.22
CA VAL A 31 48.01 -24.49 -44.90
C VAL A 31 48.65 -25.53 -45.84
N PRO A 32 49.05 -25.14 -47.05
CA PRO A 32 50.41 -25.46 -47.50
C PRO A 32 51.00 -24.31 -48.37
N PRO A 33 52.23 -24.44 -48.89
CA PRO A 33 53.51 -24.24 -48.23
C PRO A 33 54.23 -22.98 -48.78
N SER A 34 55.38 -22.63 -48.19
CA SER A 34 56.26 -21.57 -48.67
C SER A 34 56.83 -21.86 -50.08
N PRO A 35 56.82 -20.88 -51.01
CA PRO A 35 57.66 -20.94 -52.20
C PRO A 35 58.94 -20.12 -52.02
N SER A 36 60.02 -20.77 -52.46
CA SER A 36 61.36 -20.27 -52.71
C SER A 36 61.41 -19.04 -53.63
N SER A 37 62.49 -18.29 -53.47
CA SER A 37 62.98 -17.20 -54.32
C SER A 37 62.79 -17.40 -55.83
N ALA A 38 62.17 -16.44 -56.50
CA ALA A 38 62.68 -15.84 -57.75
C ALA A 38 61.79 -14.65 -58.14
N THR A 39 62.44 -13.49 -58.25
CA THR A 39 62.12 -12.33 -59.10
C THR A 39 61.01 -12.48 -60.13
N ASP A 40 59.99 -11.62 -60.06
CA ASP A 40 59.72 -10.68 -61.16
C ASP A 40 58.92 -9.45 -60.70
N ARG A 41 59.29 -8.26 -61.22
CA ARG A 41 58.67 -6.97 -60.89
C ARG A 41 57.36 -6.82 -61.67
N SER A 42 56.25 -6.58 -61.00
CA SER A 42 55.12 -5.86 -61.60
C SER A 42 54.66 -4.72 -60.68
N THR A 43 54.77 -3.52 -61.22
CA THR A 43 54.45 -2.23 -60.62
C THR A 43 52.99 -2.12 -60.24
N VAL A 44 52.69 -1.97 -58.95
CA VAL A 44 51.36 -1.52 -58.49
C VAL A 44 51.13 -0.11 -59.04
N PRO A 45 50.03 0.14 -59.78
CA PRO A 45 49.79 1.46 -60.37
C PRO A 45 49.65 2.52 -59.27
N HIS A 46 50.43 3.60 -59.37
CA HIS A 46 50.51 4.65 -58.35
C HIS A 46 49.15 5.31 -58.00
N TRP A 47 48.14 5.13 -58.85
CA TRP A 47 46.78 5.64 -58.65
C TRP A 47 45.94 4.82 -57.66
N THR A 48 46.17 3.51 -57.49
CA THR A 48 45.40 2.69 -56.52
C THR A 48 45.78 3.02 -55.08
N THR A 49 47.07 3.28 -54.82
CA THR A 49 47.56 3.77 -53.53
C THR A 49 47.03 5.18 -53.25
N TYR A 50 46.92 6.02 -54.28
CA TYR A 50 46.37 7.37 -54.17
C TYR A 50 44.87 7.34 -53.84
N ILE A 51 44.06 6.57 -54.56
CA ILE A 51 42.62 6.42 -54.26
C ILE A 51 42.40 5.83 -52.87
N HIS A 52 43.18 4.83 -52.46
CA HIS A 52 43.08 4.27 -51.12
C HIS A 52 43.47 5.29 -50.05
N SER A 53 44.50 6.12 -50.29
CA SER A 53 44.89 7.19 -49.37
C SER A 53 43.85 8.31 -49.27
N VAL A 54 43.24 8.69 -50.40
CA VAL A 54 42.16 9.68 -50.43
C VAL A 54 40.94 9.13 -49.71
N PHE A 55 40.58 7.86 -49.95
CA PHE A 55 39.45 7.21 -49.30
C PHE A 55 39.66 7.07 -47.78
N THR A 56 40.85 6.70 -47.30
CA THR A 56 41.12 6.62 -45.85
C THR A 56 41.12 7.99 -45.18
N ILE A 57 41.61 9.05 -45.86
CA ILE A 57 41.56 10.42 -45.36
C ILE A 57 40.11 10.94 -45.34
N LEU A 58 39.33 10.69 -46.41
CA LEU A 58 37.93 11.09 -46.49
C LEU A 58 37.08 10.34 -45.45
N TRP A 59 37.31 9.03 -45.29
CA TRP A 59 36.65 8.21 -44.29
C TRP A 59 37.02 8.64 -42.86
N GLY A 60 38.29 8.98 -42.61
CA GLY A 60 38.73 9.54 -41.33
C GLY A 60 38.01 10.86 -40.99
N LYS A 61 37.77 11.72 -41.98
CA LYS A 61 37.05 13.00 -41.81
C LYS A 61 35.54 12.84 -41.62
N VAL A 62 34.94 11.80 -42.21
CA VAL A 62 33.48 11.58 -42.19
C VAL A 62 33.02 10.67 -41.05
N ASN A 63 33.84 9.69 -40.64
CA ASN A 63 33.49 8.69 -39.62
C ASN A 63 33.29 9.30 -38.22
N GLY A 64 34.11 10.29 -37.83
CA GLY A 64 33.94 11.01 -36.56
C GLY A 64 32.58 11.71 -36.45
N PRO A 65 32.22 12.59 -37.40
CA PRO A 65 30.90 13.23 -37.46
C PRO A 65 29.75 12.22 -37.51
N LEU A 66 29.88 11.12 -38.25
CA LEU A 66 28.84 10.09 -38.36
C LEU A 66 28.58 9.41 -37.01
N ARG A 67 29.62 9.10 -36.24
CA ARG A 67 29.50 8.49 -34.91
C ARG A 67 28.85 9.44 -33.91
N LEU A 68 29.19 10.74 -33.96
CA LEU A 68 28.57 11.75 -33.11
C LEU A 68 27.08 11.93 -33.44
N LEU A 69 26.71 11.92 -34.73
CA LEU A 69 25.33 11.92 -35.18
C LEU A 69 24.58 10.67 -34.71
N ALA A 70 25.18 9.48 -34.83
CA ALA A 70 24.57 8.24 -34.37
C ALA A 70 24.33 8.24 -32.85
N LEU A 71 25.30 8.73 -32.05
CA LEU A 71 25.16 8.85 -30.60
C LEU A 71 24.10 9.90 -30.21
N SER A 72 24.04 11.02 -30.92
CA SER A 72 23.02 12.05 -30.72
C SER A 72 21.62 11.52 -31.03
N LEU A 73 21.46 10.78 -32.14
CA LEU A 73 20.20 10.13 -32.50
C LEU A 73 19.79 9.07 -31.47
N LEU A 74 20.71 8.24 -31.01
CA LEU A 74 20.45 7.24 -29.96
C LEU A 74 20.04 7.91 -28.65
N SER A 75 20.70 9.00 -28.25
CA SER A 75 20.33 9.78 -27.06
C SER A 75 18.95 10.41 -27.20
N THR A 76 18.63 10.96 -28.36
CA THR A 76 17.33 11.58 -28.65
C THR A 76 16.22 10.53 -28.67
N VAL A 77 16.45 9.37 -29.28
CA VAL A 77 15.52 8.24 -29.28
C VAL A 77 15.33 7.69 -27.86
N TRP A 78 16.40 7.56 -27.07
CA TRP A 78 16.33 7.13 -25.68
C TRP A 78 15.56 8.13 -24.81
N TYR A 79 15.81 9.43 -25.00
CA TYR A 79 15.10 10.51 -24.31
C TYR A 79 13.61 10.58 -24.70
N CYS A 80 13.30 10.48 -25.99
CA CYS A 80 11.92 10.39 -26.49
C CYS A 80 11.21 9.14 -25.96
N ARG A 81 11.89 7.99 -25.93
CA ARG A 81 11.37 6.75 -25.35
C ARG A 81 11.10 6.90 -23.84
N GLN A 82 12.02 7.49 -23.08
CA GLN A 82 11.83 7.79 -21.65
C GLN A 82 10.63 8.72 -21.42
N ARG A 83 10.50 9.76 -22.23
CA ARG A 83 9.40 10.73 -22.13
C ARG A 83 8.06 10.14 -22.57
N LEU A 84 8.05 9.30 -23.59
CA LEU A 84 6.89 8.51 -24.01
C LEU A 84 6.53 7.49 -22.93
N LEU A 85 7.48 6.78 -22.32
CA LEU A 85 7.19 5.89 -21.19
C LEU A 85 6.58 6.66 -20.01
N LYS A 86 7.11 7.84 -19.65
CA LYS A 86 6.54 8.69 -18.59
C LYS A 86 5.13 9.15 -18.94
N TRP A 87 4.92 9.61 -20.18
CA TRP A 87 3.61 10.05 -20.66
C TRP A 87 2.62 8.88 -20.75
N TRP A 88 3.09 7.70 -21.17
CA TRP A 88 2.32 6.48 -21.17
C TRP A 88 2.00 6.03 -19.75
N THR A 89 2.90 6.10 -18.76
CA THR A 89 2.55 5.82 -17.35
C THR A 89 1.53 6.83 -16.81
N LEU A 90 1.57 8.08 -17.25
CA LEU A 90 0.59 9.12 -16.91
C LEU A 90 -0.77 8.88 -17.59
N CYS A 91 -0.79 8.38 -18.82
CA CYS A 91 -2.02 8.08 -19.57
C CYS A 91 -2.62 6.69 -19.26
N PHE A 92 -1.78 5.69 -18.96
CA PHE A 92 -2.12 4.32 -18.51
C PHE A 92 -2.30 4.22 -17.00
N GLN A 93 -2.14 5.31 -16.23
CA GLN A 93 -3.06 5.58 -15.12
C GLN A 93 -4.48 5.83 -15.66
N ALA A 94 -4.96 4.89 -16.47
CA ALA A 94 -6.30 4.80 -17.00
C ALA A 94 -7.25 4.83 -15.81
N LYS A 95 -7.91 5.99 -15.60
CA LYS A 95 -9.00 6.23 -14.65
C LYS A 95 -9.14 5.12 -13.58
N LYS A 96 -8.17 5.01 -12.67
CA LYS A 96 -8.38 4.17 -11.48
C LYS A 96 -9.61 4.76 -10.79
N SER A 97 -10.63 3.94 -10.56
CA SER A 97 -11.82 4.40 -9.84
C SER A 97 -11.37 4.93 -8.48
N PRO A 98 -11.91 6.08 -8.03
CA PRO A 98 -11.58 6.62 -6.73
C PRO A 98 -11.82 5.56 -5.66
N SER A 99 -10.99 5.52 -4.63
CA SER A 99 -11.08 4.48 -3.60
C SER A 99 -12.35 4.62 -2.75
N VAL A 100 -12.94 5.81 -2.72
CA VAL A 100 -14.30 6.08 -2.26
C VAL A 100 -15.14 6.58 -3.43
N GLN A 101 -16.21 5.86 -3.76
CA GLN A 101 -17.03 6.16 -4.93
C GLN A 101 -17.93 7.40 -4.75
N ALA A 102 -18.57 7.80 -5.85
CA ALA A 102 -19.60 8.83 -5.84
C ALA A 102 -20.83 8.39 -5.03
N GLU A 103 -21.66 9.36 -4.64
CA GLU A 103 -22.91 9.10 -3.93
C GLU A 103 -23.88 8.34 -4.82
N VAL A 104 -24.47 7.28 -4.28
CA VAL A 104 -25.57 6.54 -4.92
C VAL A 104 -26.77 6.54 -4.00
N ASN A 105 -27.97 6.60 -4.58
CA ASN A 105 -29.22 6.52 -3.80
C ASN A 105 -29.27 5.17 -3.06
N LEU A 106 -29.58 5.21 -1.76
CA LEU A 106 -29.54 4.04 -0.88
C LEU A 106 -30.46 2.90 -1.37
N LEU A 107 -31.70 3.23 -1.70
CA LEU A 107 -32.69 2.24 -2.13
C LEU A 107 -32.41 1.74 -3.55
N ALA A 108 -31.90 2.60 -4.43
CA ALA A 108 -31.48 2.19 -5.76
C ALA A 108 -30.28 1.23 -5.72
N TYR A 109 -29.31 1.47 -4.82
CA TYR A 109 -28.21 0.54 -4.56
C TYR A 109 -28.77 -0.80 -4.04
N CYS A 110 -29.61 -0.75 -3.01
CA CYS A 110 -30.21 -1.94 -2.41
C CYS A 110 -31.00 -2.77 -3.42
N ALA A 111 -31.83 -2.14 -4.26
CA ALA A 111 -32.61 -2.83 -5.28
C ALA A 111 -31.74 -3.50 -6.35
N ARG A 112 -30.55 -2.95 -6.63
CA ARG A 112 -29.61 -3.50 -7.60
C ARG A 112 -28.82 -4.68 -7.03
N GLU A 113 -28.21 -4.50 -5.85
CA GLU A 113 -27.34 -5.53 -5.25
C GLU A 113 -28.16 -6.67 -4.61
N TRP A 114 -29.26 -6.33 -3.94
CA TRP A 114 -30.12 -7.30 -3.25
C TRP A 114 -31.41 -7.54 -4.05
N ASN A 115 -31.27 -8.02 -5.29
CA ASN A 115 -32.39 -8.21 -6.24
C ASN A 115 -33.07 -9.60 -6.19
N GLY A 116 -32.49 -10.58 -5.49
CA GLY A 116 -33.01 -11.95 -5.43
C GLY A 116 -34.06 -12.20 -4.34
N ASP A 117 -34.66 -13.40 -4.34
CA ASP A 117 -35.69 -13.82 -3.39
C ASP A 117 -35.17 -14.64 -2.20
N THR A 118 -33.85 -14.68 -2.01
CA THR A 118 -33.24 -15.36 -0.86
C THR A 118 -33.68 -14.69 0.45
N GLN A 119 -33.67 -15.46 1.54
CA GLN A 119 -33.98 -14.92 2.87
C GLN A 119 -33.05 -13.76 3.23
N GLN A 120 -31.75 -13.91 2.96
CA GLN A 120 -30.75 -12.87 3.16
C GLN A 120 -31.07 -11.60 2.37
N ALA A 121 -31.43 -11.71 1.08
CA ALA A 121 -31.77 -10.54 0.28
C ALA A 121 -33.03 -9.84 0.81
N ARG A 122 -34.04 -10.59 1.27
CA ARG A 122 -35.23 -10.02 1.92
C ARG A 122 -34.90 -9.30 3.23
N GLU A 123 -34.01 -9.84 4.04
CA GLU A 123 -33.56 -9.22 5.30
C GLU A 123 -32.73 -7.96 5.05
N MET A 124 -31.79 -8.00 4.10
CA MET A 124 -30.99 -6.84 3.71
C MET A 124 -31.85 -5.70 3.16
N ARG A 125 -32.84 -6.00 2.32
CA ARG A 125 -33.80 -4.98 1.85
C ARG A 125 -34.53 -4.29 3.01
N LYS A 126 -35.01 -5.05 3.99
CA LYS A 126 -35.65 -4.49 5.20
C LYS A 126 -34.69 -3.62 6.00
N ALA A 127 -33.43 -4.05 6.14
CA ALA A 127 -32.42 -3.29 6.87
C ALA A 127 -32.12 -1.94 6.18
N TYR A 128 -31.96 -1.94 4.86
CA TYR A 128 -31.78 -0.72 4.07
C TYR A 128 -33.00 0.21 4.10
N GLU A 129 -34.21 -0.33 3.98
CA GLU A 129 -35.46 0.44 4.13
C GLU A 129 -35.54 1.06 5.53
N TYR A 130 -35.19 0.30 6.57
CA TYR A 130 -35.15 0.80 7.93
C TYR A 130 -34.18 1.98 8.09
N LEU A 131 -32.96 1.89 7.55
CA LEU A 131 -32.01 3.00 7.52
C LEU A 131 -32.57 4.23 6.77
N PHE A 132 -33.24 4.00 5.64
CA PHE A 132 -33.81 5.08 4.83
C PHE A 132 -34.92 5.85 5.57
N TRP A 133 -35.81 5.13 6.25
CA TRP A 133 -36.96 5.70 6.92
C TRP A 133 -36.64 6.21 8.33
N ARG A 134 -35.91 5.42 9.13
CA ARG A 134 -35.66 5.71 10.56
C ARG A 134 -34.47 6.63 10.82
N TYR A 135 -33.41 6.48 10.02
CA TYR A 135 -32.16 7.25 10.16
C TYR A 135 -31.98 8.29 9.05
N HIS A 136 -32.94 8.38 8.12
CA HIS A 136 -32.93 9.33 7.01
C HIS A 136 -31.67 9.28 6.14
N ILE A 137 -31.03 8.12 6.05
CA ILE A 137 -29.88 7.90 5.16
C ILE A 137 -30.42 7.77 3.73
N LYS A 138 -30.12 8.75 2.87
CA LYS A 138 -30.64 8.80 1.49
C LYS A 138 -29.65 8.34 0.45
N TYR A 139 -28.36 8.51 0.74
CA TYR A 139 -27.28 8.14 -0.16
C TYR A 139 -26.20 7.38 0.61
N LEU A 140 -25.44 6.57 -0.11
CA LEU A 140 -24.22 5.95 0.40
C LEU A 140 -23.08 6.16 -0.59
N ARG A 141 -21.85 6.00 -0.10
CA ARG A 141 -20.66 5.84 -0.93
C ARG A 141 -20.08 4.46 -0.69
N GLN A 142 -19.81 3.74 -1.77
CA GLN A 142 -19.08 2.49 -1.70
C GLN A 142 -17.61 2.77 -1.46
N VAL A 143 -17.01 2.02 -0.55
CA VAL A 143 -15.58 2.08 -0.25
C VAL A 143 -14.92 0.88 -0.91
N ARG A 144 -13.72 1.08 -1.47
CA ARG A 144 -12.92 -0.02 -2.04
C ARG A 144 -12.76 -1.13 -1.00
N GLY A 145 -13.18 -2.33 -1.37
CA GLY A 145 -13.13 -3.54 -0.54
C GLY A 145 -11.75 -4.20 -0.51
N ASP A 146 -10.69 -3.41 -0.33
CA ASP A 146 -9.37 -3.96 -0.01
C ASP A 146 -9.17 -4.01 1.51
N TYR A 147 -8.02 -4.52 1.95
CA TYR A 147 -7.69 -4.67 3.37
C TYR A 147 -7.48 -3.36 4.13
N TYR A 148 -7.60 -2.20 3.47
CA TYR A 148 -7.67 -0.88 4.12
C TYR A 148 -9.09 -0.32 4.22
N CYS A 149 -10.14 -1.09 3.87
CA CYS A 149 -11.53 -0.63 3.77
C CYS A 149 -11.99 0.19 4.99
N VAL A 150 -11.75 -0.31 6.20
CA VAL A 150 -12.10 0.38 7.46
C VAL A 150 -11.34 1.69 7.61
N LEU A 151 -9.99 1.66 7.51
CA LEU A 151 -9.16 2.87 7.64
C LEU A 151 -9.61 3.94 6.66
N ARG A 152 -9.88 3.53 5.41
CA ARG A 152 -10.40 4.40 4.36
C ARG A 152 -11.72 5.03 4.74
N ALA A 153 -12.68 4.23 5.20
CA ALA A 153 -14.02 4.70 5.53
C ALA A 153 -14.00 5.69 6.72
N VAL A 154 -13.24 5.35 7.77
CA VAL A 154 -13.08 6.20 8.97
C VAL A 154 -12.41 7.52 8.62
N LEU A 155 -11.27 7.47 7.92
CA LEU A 155 -10.52 8.69 7.57
C LEU A 155 -11.28 9.57 6.59
N PHE A 156 -12.00 8.98 5.63
CA PHE A 156 -12.86 9.76 4.73
C PHE A 156 -13.93 10.51 5.51
N GLN A 157 -14.57 9.88 6.50
CA GLN A 157 -15.54 10.55 7.36
C GLN A 157 -14.91 11.67 8.19
N ILE A 158 -13.77 11.42 8.84
CA ILE A 158 -13.02 12.42 9.60
C ILE A 158 -12.73 13.66 8.74
N PHE A 159 -12.16 13.46 7.55
CA PHE A 159 -11.76 14.54 6.67
C PHE A 159 -12.95 15.27 6.05
N SER A 160 -13.96 14.56 5.58
CA SER A 160 -15.14 15.18 4.96
C SER A 160 -15.97 15.98 5.95
N GLN A 161 -16.03 15.56 7.22
CA GLN A 161 -16.72 16.27 8.30
C GLN A 161 -15.86 17.39 8.91
N GLY A 162 -14.55 17.40 8.66
CA GLY A 162 -13.65 18.40 9.23
C GLY A 162 -13.39 18.16 10.72
N ILE A 163 -13.38 16.91 11.17
CA ILE A 163 -13.09 16.57 12.56
C ILE A 163 -11.63 16.94 12.86
N CYS A 164 -11.42 17.73 13.91
CA CYS A 164 -10.11 18.22 14.32
C CYS A 164 -9.17 17.08 14.76
N PHE A 165 -7.86 17.38 14.76
CA PHE A 165 -6.87 16.49 15.36
C PHE A 165 -7.23 16.09 16.80
N PRO A 166 -6.94 14.84 17.19
CA PRO A 166 -6.99 14.37 18.57
C PRO A 166 -6.20 15.28 19.51
N SER A 167 -6.67 15.42 20.75
CA SER A 167 -6.05 16.23 21.79
C SER A 167 -4.61 15.81 22.05
N TRP A 168 -4.36 14.51 22.20
CA TRP A 168 -3.01 13.97 22.47
C TRP A 168 -2.01 14.24 21.33
N MET A 169 -2.49 14.33 20.07
CA MET A 169 -1.66 14.66 18.91
C MET A 169 -1.33 16.15 18.82
N LYS A 170 -2.09 17.03 19.49
CA LYS A 170 -1.78 18.46 19.62
C LYS A 170 -0.74 18.69 20.71
N GLU A 171 -0.83 17.93 21.80
CA GLU A 171 0.08 18.01 22.93
C GLU A 171 1.45 17.39 22.65
N ARG A 172 1.50 16.38 21.77
CA ARG A 172 2.72 15.67 21.41
C ARG A 172 3.10 15.93 19.96
N ASP A 173 4.38 16.18 19.71
CA ASP A 173 4.88 16.27 18.33
C ASP A 173 4.93 14.88 17.70
N ILE A 174 3.86 14.51 16.99
CA ILE A 174 3.73 13.19 16.37
C ILE A 174 4.88 12.86 15.42
N LEU A 175 5.53 13.86 14.82
CA LEU A 175 6.65 13.67 13.89
C LEU A 175 7.93 13.19 14.56
N LYS A 176 8.02 13.31 15.89
CA LYS A 176 9.16 12.83 16.70
C LYS A 176 8.92 11.46 17.33
N LEU A 177 7.71 10.90 17.18
CA LEU A 177 7.37 9.61 17.77
C LEU A 177 8.24 8.46 17.24
N PRO A 178 8.51 8.33 15.93
CA PRO A 178 9.37 7.26 15.43
C PRO A 178 10.75 7.26 16.09
N GLU A 179 11.39 8.42 16.24
CA GLU A 179 12.68 8.56 16.91
C GLU A 179 12.59 8.27 18.41
N ARG A 180 11.53 8.75 19.07
CA ARG A 180 11.32 8.54 20.51
C ARG A 180 11.15 7.05 20.85
N LEU A 181 10.36 6.32 20.05
CA LEU A 181 10.17 4.87 20.23
C LEU A 181 11.50 4.13 20.09
N LEU A 182 12.28 4.47 19.07
CA LEU A 182 13.55 3.82 18.78
C LEU A 182 14.61 4.11 19.85
N TYR A 183 14.88 5.39 20.11
CA TYR A 183 16.04 5.79 20.92
C TYR A 183 15.73 5.91 22.42
N SER A 184 14.48 6.18 22.80
CA SER A 184 14.12 6.48 24.20
C SER A 184 13.35 5.36 24.89
N GLN A 185 12.55 4.58 24.16
CA GLN A 185 11.73 3.49 24.72
C GLN A 185 12.26 2.08 24.35
N GLY A 186 13.42 1.98 23.70
CA GLY A 186 14.06 0.70 23.38
C GLY A 186 13.26 -0.18 22.41
N CYS A 187 12.31 0.41 21.67
CA CYS A 187 11.45 -0.30 20.72
C CYS A 187 12.14 -0.48 19.37
N ASN A 188 13.38 -0.99 19.37
CA ASN A 188 14.16 -1.24 18.15
C ASN A 188 13.44 -2.18 17.18
N TRP A 189 12.59 -3.06 17.72
CA TRP A 189 11.77 -3.98 16.95
C TRP A 189 10.77 -3.29 16.01
N VAL A 190 10.43 -2.01 16.21
CA VAL A 190 9.59 -1.22 15.29
C VAL A 190 10.21 -1.14 13.89
N GLN A 191 11.52 -1.39 13.75
CA GLN A 191 12.17 -1.53 12.43
C GLN A 191 11.63 -2.72 11.61
N GLN A 192 10.82 -3.61 12.20
CA GLN A 192 10.13 -4.70 11.48
C GLN A 192 8.74 -4.28 10.95
N PHE A 193 8.38 -3.00 11.04
CA PHE A 193 7.13 -2.49 10.49
C PHE A 193 7.10 -2.63 8.96
N SER A 194 6.12 -3.35 8.42
CA SER A 194 6.11 -3.84 7.03
C SER A 194 5.50 -2.89 6.01
N PHE A 195 4.78 -1.85 6.44
CA PHE A 195 4.02 -0.95 5.57
C PHE A 195 2.97 -1.68 4.69
N GLY A 196 2.31 -2.70 5.24
CA GLY A 196 1.22 -3.41 4.58
C GLY A 196 1.67 -4.05 3.26
N PRO A 197 1.00 -3.80 2.12
CA PRO A 197 1.30 -4.40 0.83
C PRO A 197 2.74 -4.22 0.35
N GLU A 198 3.43 -3.17 0.81
CA GLU A 198 4.80 -2.91 0.38
C GLU A 198 5.77 -3.96 0.90
N LYS A 199 5.46 -4.62 2.02
CA LYS A 199 6.33 -5.63 2.66
C LYS A 199 7.75 -5.11 2.80
N TYR A 200 7.87 -3.87 3.27
CA TYR A 200 9.11 -3.14 3.31
C TYR A 200 10.10 -3.81 4.26
N THR A 201 11.28 -4.14 3.74
CA THR A 201 12.39 -4.76 4.49
C THR A 201 13.62 -3.87 4.55
N GLY A 202 13.51 -2.60 4.14
CA GLY A 202 14.63 -1.68 4.14
C GLY A 202 14.97 -1.14 5.53
N SER A 203 16.18 -0.60 5.69
CA SER A 203 16.69 -0.10 6.98
C SER A 203 16.15 1.28 7.39
N SER A 204 15.41 1.97 6.51
CA SER A 204 14.96 3.36 6.74
C SER A 204 13.50 3.49 7.20
N VAL A 205 13.02 2.52 7.99
CA VAL A 205 11.63 2.49 8.50
C VAL A 205 11.25 3.80 9.17
N PHE A 206 12.10 4.35 10.04
CA PHE A 206 11.79 5.59 10.76
C PHE A 206 11.59 6.78 9.81
N ILE A 207 12.46 6.93 8.80
CA ILE A 207 12.39 8.04 7.83
C ILE A 207 11.06 7.95 7.09
N LYS A 208 10.66 6.73 6.72
CA LYS A 208 9.43 6.48 6.00
C LYS A 208 8.20 6.71 6.88
N LEU A 209 8.20 6.23 8.14
CA LEU A 209 7.15 6.52 9.11
C LEU A 209 6.98 8.03 9.32
N ARG A 210 8.09 8.77 9.45
CA ARG A 210 8.06 10.22 9.58
C ARG A 210 7.43 10.90 8.37
N LYS A 211 7.74 10.43 7.15
CA LYS A 211 7.10 10.92 5.91
C LYS A 211 5.59 10.61 5.88
N CYS A 212 5.18 9.44 6.34
CA CYS A 212 3.76 9.08 6.46
C CYS A 212 3.05 10.01 7.45
N LEU A 213 3.62 10.22 8.63
CA LEU A 213 3.08 11.11 9.66
C LEU A 213 3.03 12.57 9.20
N ASP A 214 4.05 13.04 8.48
CA ASP A 214 4.07 14.37 7.89
C ASP A 214 2.96 14.53 6.84
N CYS A 215 2.77 13.52 5.98
CA CYS A 215 1.67 13.48 5.04
C CYS A 215 0.31 13.55 5.75
N LEU A 216 0.08 12.70 6.76
CA LEU A 216 -1.13 12.72 7.57
C LEU A 216 -1.34 14.09 8.20
N LYS A 217 -0.30 14.65 8.82
CA LYS A 217 -0.37 15.93 9.51
C LYS A 217 -0.80 17.05 8.56
N ASN A 218 -0.10 17.16 7.42
CA ASN A 218 -0.33 18.19 6.42
C ASN A 218 -1.73 18.10 5.82
N GLN A 219 -2.15 16.91 5.38
CA GLN A 219 -3.48 16.73 4.77
C GLN A 219 -4.61 17.02 5.76
N TRP A 220 -4.49 16.54 7.00
CA TRP A 220 -5.50 16.76 8.02
C TRP A 220 -5.61 18.24 8.40
N THR A 221 -4.48 18.95 8.60
CA THR A 221 -4.49 20.40 8.87
C THR A 221 -5.09 21.19 7.72
N GLU A 222 -4.73 20.88 6.47
CA GLU A 222 -5.20 21.60 5.28
C GLU A 222 -6.72 21.43 5.09
N ILE A 223 -7.21 20.20 5.20
CA ILE A 223 -8.63 19.86 5.03
C ILE A 223 -9.47 20.45 6.16
N THR A 224 -9.04 20.31 7.42
CA THR A 224 -9.80 20.83 8.58
C THR A 224 -9.74 22.37 8.68
N GLY A 225 -8.68 23.00 8.18
CA GLY A 225 -8.57 24.45 8.09
C GLY A 225 -9.50 25.09 7.05
N THR A 226 -10.06 24.29 6.13
CA THR A 226 -11.00 24.77 5.11
C THR A 226 -12.38 24.94 5.72
N ARG A 227 -12.94 26.16 5.68
CA ARG A 227 -14.27 26.45 6.26
C ARG A 227 -15.41 25.89 5.42
N ASP A 228 -15.33 26.04 4.10
CA ASP A 228 -16.37 25.64 3.16
C ASP A 228 -16.53 24.10 3.07
N GLN A 229 -17.76 23.62 3.24
CA GLN A 229 -18.08 22.19 3.28
C GLN A 229 -17.85 21.52 1.92
N GLU A 230 -18.25 22.17 0.83
CA GLU A 230 -18.14 21.60 -0.52
C GLU A 230 -16.68 21.48 -0.94
N GLN A 231 -15.90 22.54 -0.71
CA GLN A 231 -14.47 22.56 -0.95
C GLN A 231 -13.73 21.52 -0.09
N ARG A 232 -14.11 21.37 1.19
CA ARG A 232 -13.55 20.32 2.06
C ARG A 232 -13.85 18.92 1.52
N GLN A 233 -15.09 18.67 1.09
CA GLN A 233 -15.45 17.39 0.46
C GLN A 233 -14.68 17.15 -0.85
N LYS A 234 -14.47 18.20 -1.66
CA LYS A 234 -13.65 18.13 -2.87
C LYS A 234 -12.20 17.77 -2.55
N MET A 235 -11.59 18.40 -1.56
CA MET A 235 -10.23 18.09 -1.11
C MET A 235 -10.12 16.65 -0.61
N CYS A 236 -11.09 16.19 0.18
CA CYS A 236 -11.17 14.80 0.62
C CYS A 236 -11.23 13.84 -0.58
N ARG A 237 -12.10 14.09 -1.57
CA ARG A 237 -12.17 13.27 -2.79
C ARG A 237 -10.86 13.24 -3.60
N ILE A 238 -10.12 14.36 -3.62
CA ILE A 238 -8.81 14.43 -4.28
C ILE A 238 -7.78 13.56 -3.53
N LEU A 239 -7.76 13.63 -2.19
CA LEU A 239 -6.88 12.82 -1.35
C LEU A 239 -7.12 11.31 -1.58
N PHE A 240 -8.36 10.85 -1.58
CA PHE A 240 -8.73 9.43 -1.82
C PHE A 240 -8.78 9.04 -3.32
N ALA A 241 -8.30 9.91 -4.20
CA ALA A 241 -7.98 9.58 -5.58
C ALA A 241 -6.46 9.44 -5.81
N ASP A 242 -5.64 9.86 -4.84
CA ASP A 242 -4.18 9.81 -4.86
C ASP A 242 -3.70 8.63 -3.99
N GLU A 243 -3.50 7.47 -4.63
CA GLU A 243 -3.16 6.20 -3.96
C GLU A 243 -1.89 6.29 -3.10
N ASP A 244 -0.90 7.08 -3.51
CA ASP A 244 0.36 7.25 -2.76
C ASP A 244 0.12 8.02 -1.46
N LYS A 245 -0.62 9.14 -1.51
CA LYS A 245 -0.98 9.88 -0.28
C LYS A 245 -1.93 9.07 0.59
N GLU A 246 -2.90 8.41 -0.03
CA GLU A 246 -3.88 7.57 0.63
C GLU A 246 -3.21 6.45 1.44
N TYR A 247 -2.23 5.74 0.88
CA TYR A 247 -1.57 4.65 1.59
C TYR A 247 -0.63 5.19 2.68
N LYS A 248 0.01 6.35 2.45
CA LYS A 248 0.82 7.03 3.49
C LYS A 248 0.00 7.38 4.73
N ILE A 249 -1.22 7.90 4.56
CA ILE A 249 -2.07 8.23 5.71
C ILE A 249 -2.53 6.98 6.47
N TYR A 250 -2.74 5.84 5.80
CA TYR A 250 -3.06 4.57 6.46
C TYR A 250 -1.90 4.05 7.29
N GLU A 251 -0.69 4.06 6.74
CA GLU A 251 0.50 3.62 7.49
C GLU A 251 0.83 4.55 8.65
N ALA A 252 0.56 5.85 8.51
CA ALA A 252 0.65 6.79 9.62
C ALA A 252 -0.33 6.42 10.75
N VAL A 253 -1.59 6.14 10.42
CA VAL A 253 -2.61 5.77 11.42
C VAL A 253 -2.30 4.43 12.06
N LYS A 254 -1.87 3.42 11.30
CA LYS A 254 -1.39 2.14 11.85
C LYS A 254 -0.26 2.36 12.85
N PHE A 255 0.71 3.20 12.54
CA PHE A 255 1.78 3.53 13.48
C PHE A 255 1.26 4.25 14.73
N LEU A 256 0.29 5.16 14.60
CA LEU A 256 -0.34 5.82 15.75
C LEU A 256 -1.15 4.83 16.61
N MET A 257 -1.78 3.82 16.00
CA MET A 257 -2.41 2.71 16.72
C MET A 257 -1.36 1.90 17.50
N LEU A 258 -0.25 1.52 16.86
CA LEU A 258 0.85 0.82 17.54
C LEU A 258 1.38 1.63 18.73
N TYR A 259 1.53 2.94 18.54
CA TYR A 259 1.97 3.85 19.57
C TYR A 259 1.05 3.83 20.80
N GLN A 260 -0.27 3.86 20.59
CA GLN A 260 -1.25 3.74 21.69
C GLN A 260 -1.16 2.38 22.39
N VAL A 261 -0.93 1.30 21.65
CA VAL A 261 -0.70 -0.04 22.22
C VAL A 261 0.55 -0.06 23.10
N ILE A 262 1.65 0.56 22.67
CA ILE A 262 2.89 0.66 23.48
C ILE A 262 2.62 1.43 24.78
N GLU A 263 2.02 2.61 24.70
CA GLU A 263 1.75 3.44 25.89
C GLU A 263 0.75 2.75 26.85
N ALA A 264 -0.25 2.03 26.32
CA ALA A 264 -1.17 1.25 27.13
C ALA A 264 -0.47 0.08 27.83
N HIS A 265 0.38 -0.66 27.13
CA HIS A 265 1.16 -1.76 27.70
C HIS A 265 2.08 -1.27 28.82
N GLU A 266 2.80 -0.16 28.60
CA GLU A 266 3.63 0.47 29.62
C GLU A 266 2.79 0.93 30.83
N SER A 267 1.62 1.50 30.59
CA SER A 267 0.70 1.94 31.65
C SER A 267 0.20 0.76 32.49
N MET A 268 -0.20 -0.33 31.84
CA MET A 268 -0.62 -1.58 32.51
C MET A 268 0.50 -2.18 33.36
N ARG A 269 1.73 -2.25 32.82
CA ARG A 269 2.90 -2.75 33.55
C ARG A 269 3.20 -1.92 34.80
N ASN A 270 2.91 -0.62 34.75
CA ASN A 270 3.08 0.31 35.87
C ASN A 270 1.86 0.37 36.81
N GLY A 271 0.88 -0.53 36.67
CA GLY A 271 -0.32 -0.56 37.50
C GLY A 271 -1.28 0.61 37.28
N LYS A 272 -1.17 1.33 36.15
CA LYS A 272 -2.09 2.41 35.79
C LYS A 272 -3.31 1.83 35.06
N ASN A 273 -4.44 2.50 35.25
CA ASN A 273 -5.68 2.15 34.55
C ASN A 273 -5.57 2.48 33.05
N VAL A 274 -6.04 1.56 32.23
CA VAL A 274 -6.22 1.72 30.79
C VAL A 274 -7.65 1.31 30.40
N PRO A 275 -8.18 1.77 29.26
CA PRO A 275 -9.44 1.25 28.73
C PRO A 275 -9.45 -0.28 28.68
N SER A 276 -10.57 -0.89 29.07
CA SER A 276 -10.71 -2.36 29.25
C SER A 276 -10.39 -3.17 27.99
N PHE A 277 -10.62 -2.61 26.80
CA PHE A 277 -10.31 -3.29 25.55
C PHE A 277 -8.81 -3.55 25.36
N PHE A 278 -7.91 -2.77 25.99
CA PHE A 278 -6.47 -3.08 25.96
C PHE A 278 -6.17 -4.35 26.74
N THR A 279 -6.88 -4.63 27.83
CA THR A 279 -6.77 -5.92 28.54
C THR A 279 -7.19 -7.07 27.63
N LEU A 280 -8.27 -6.90 26.86
CA LEU A 280 -8.71 -7.89 25.88
C LEU A 280 -7.69 -8.07 24.75
N LEU A 281 -7.13 -6.97 24.24
CA LEU A 281 -6.06 -6.97 23.23
C LEU A 281 -4.87 -7.82 23.70
N PHE A 282 -4.36 -7.58 24.91
CA PHE A 282 -3.20 -8.30 25.45
C PHE A 282 -3.52 -9.70 25.99
N SER A 283 -4.80 -10.06 26.16
CA SER A 283 -5.18 -11.43 26.53
C SER A 283 -5.15 -12.42 25.35
N ARG A 284 -5.00 -11.94 24.10
CA ARG A 284 -4.88 -12.82 22.93
C ARG A 284 -3.49 -13.45 22.88
N ASP A 285 -3.43 -14.74 22.56
CA ASP A 285 -2.17 -15.48 22.38
C ASP A 285 -1.25 -14.84 21.33
N THR A 286 -1.84 -14.20 20.30
CA THR A 286 -1.13 -13.59 19.18
C THR A 286 -0.77 -12.11 19.39
N SER A 287 -1.19 -11.48 20.50
CA SER A 287 -0.89 -10.07 20.78
C SER A 287 -0.69 -9.76 22.26
N SER A 288 -0.01 -10.65 22.97
CA SER A 288 0.29 -10.52 24.40
C SER A 288 1.17 -9.32 24.77
N ASP A 289 1.91 -8.78 23.79
CA ASP A 289 2.74 -7.60 23.92
C ASP A 289 2.72 -6.75 22.62
N PRO A 290 3.21 -5.50 22.63
CA PRO A 290 3.17 -4.62 21.46
C PRO A 290 3.93 -5.14 20.23
N LEU A 291 5.03 -5.89 20.40
CA LEU A 291 5.77 -6.49 19.30
C LEU A 291 4.93 -7.60 18.66
N SER A 292 4.37 -8.49 19.49
CA SER A 292 3.48 -9.56 19.02
C SER A 292 2.27 -8.98 18.28
N PHE A 293 1.64 -7.93 18.82
CA PHE A 293 0.57 -7.21 18.13
C PHE A 293 1.00 -6.69 16.76
N MET A 294 2.16 -6.01 16.68
CA MET A 294 2.66 -5.47 15.43
C MET A 294 2.88 -6.57 14.38
N MET A 295 3.56 -7.65 14.77
CA MET A 295 3.98 -8.71 13.85
C MET A 295 2.80 -9.55 13.35
N ASN A 296 1.87 -9.89 14.24
CA ASN A 296 0.81 -10.85 13.94
C ASN A 296 -0.47 -10.19 13.43
N HIS A 297 -0.70 -8.92 13.74
CA HIS A 297 -1.93 -8.21 13.38
C HIS A 297 -1.65 -6.95 12.56
N LEU A 298 -0.89 -6.00 13.10
CA LEU A 298 -0.81 -4.68 12.46
C LEU A 298 -0.09 -4.71 11.10
N ASN A 299 0.94 -5.54 10.96
CA ASN A 299 1.71 -5.66 9.71
C ASN A 299 0.91 -6.29 8.56
N SER A 300 -0.09 -7.12 8.86
CA SER A 300 -0.98 -7.72 7.84
C SER A 300 -2.08 -6.77 7.38
N VAL A 301 -2.39 -5.72 8.16
CA VAL A 301 -3.39 -4.70 7.81
C VAL A 301 -3.03 -4.04 6.49
N GLY A 302 -3.91 -4.20 5.50
CA GLY A 302 -3.74 -3.70 4.16
C GLY A 302 -3.14 -4.70 3.17
N ASP A 303 -2.44 -5.74 3.64
CA ASP A 303 -1.79 -6.76 2.81
C ASP A 303 -2.61 -8.05 2.70
N THR A 304 -2.86 -8.70 3.84
CA THR A 304 -3.56 -10.00 3.91
C THR A 304 -4.79 -9.99 4.82
N ALA A 305 -4.97 -8.93 5.63
CA ALA A 305 -6.08 -8.83 6.58
C ALA A 305 -6.57 -7.38 6.74
N GLY A 306 -7.86 -7.24 7.09
CA GLY A 306 -8.44 -5.96 7.51
C GLY A 306 -8.23 -5.68 9.00
N LEU A 307 -8.97 -4.72 9.54
CA LEU A 307 -9.06 -4.52 10.99
C LEU A 307 -10.18 -5.40 11.56
N ASP A 308 -9.88 -6.16 12.60
CA ASP A 308 -10.91 -6.88 13.37
C ASP A 308 -11.61 -5.93 14.36
N GLN A 309 -12.61 -6.44 15.08
CA GLN A 309 -13.42 -5.65 16.01
C GLN A 309 -12.58 -5.00 17.13
N ILE A 310 -11.59 -5.69 17.70
CA ILE A 310 -10.75 -5.11 18.77
C ILE A 310 -9.96 -3.91 18.23
N GLU A 311 -9.45 -4.01 17.00
CA GLU A 311 -8.73 -2.94 16.34
C GLU A 311 -9.64 -1.76 15.95
N MET A 312 -10.96 -1.95 15.83
CA MET A 312 -11.95 -0.86 15.72
C MET A 312 -11.99 0.01 16.98
N PHE A 313 -11.89 -0.59 18.19
CA PHE A 313 -11.72 0.19 19.43
C PHE A 313 -10.41 0.96 19.40
N LEU A 314 -9.33 0.32 18.96
CA LEU A 314 -8.00 0.93 18.93
C LEU A 314 -7.94 2.15 17.99
N ILE A 315 -8.50 2.08 16.79
CA ILE A 315 -8.54 3.24 15.89
C ILE A 315 -9.45 4.34 16.44
N GLY A 316 -10.61 4.00 17.00
CA GLY A 316 -11.50 4.97 17.65
C GLY A 316 -10.80 5.73 18.77
N CYS A 317 -10.08 5.01 19.64
CA CYS A 317 -9.27 5.62 20.69
C CYS A 317 -8.09 6.44 20.15
N SER A 318 -7.38 5.91 19.15
CA SER A 318 -6.20 6.57 18.58
C SER A 318 -6.56 7.91 17.91
N LEU A 319 -7.74 7.98 17.30
CA LEU A 319 -8.21 9.16 16.57
C LEU A 319 -9.25 9.98 17.36
N GLU A 320 -9.52 9.65 18.62
CA GLU A 320 -10.52 10.30 19.48
C GLU A 320 -11.89 10.50 18.79
N VAL A 321 -12.38 9.45 18.11
CA VAL A 321 -13.67 9.42 17.44
C VAL A 321 -14.52 8.24 17.88
N LYS A 322 -15.84 8.45 17.88
CA LYS A 322 -16.84 7.38 18.04
C LYS A 322 -17.19 6.83 16.68
N ILE A 323 -16.86 5.56 16.44
CA ILE A 323 -17.16 4.89 15.18
C ILE A 323 -18.46 4.11 15.36
N LYS A 324 -19.57 4.70 14.90
CA LYS A 324 -20.87 4.04 14.89
C LYS A 324 -21.01 3.22 13.63
N VAL A 325 -21.30 1.93 13.76
CA VAL A 325 -21.41 1.02 12.62
C VAL A 325 -22.80 0.38 12.60
N PHE A 326 -23.53 0.59 11.51
CA PHE A 326 -24.71 -0.20 11.19
C PHE A 326 -24.28 -1.55 10.59
N ARG A 327 -24.43 -2.63 11.35
CA ARG A 327 -24.14 -4.00 10.91
C ARG A 327 -25.42 -4.61 10.35
N LEU A 328 -25.62 -4.51 9.04
CA LEU A 328 -26.88 -4.93 8.40
C LEU A 328 -27.12 -6.44 8.52
N CYS A 329 -26.07 -7.25 8.55
CA CYS A 329 -26.14 -8.69 8.88
C CYS A 329 -26.73 -8.99 10.27
N MET A 330 -26.75 -8.00 11.16
CA MET A 330 -27.29 -8.08 12.52
C MET A 330 -28.65 -7.37 12.64
N PHE A 331 -29.34 -7.11 11.53
CA PHE A 331 -30.66 -6.47 11.56
C PHE A 331 -31.66 -7.24 12.43
N GLY A 332 -32.33 -6.52 13.34
CA GLY A 332 -33.25 -7.09 14.32
C GLY A 332 -32.59 -7.68 15.58
N LYS A 333 -31.26 -7.59 15.70
CA LYS A 333 -30.49 -8.01 16.88
C LYS A 333 -29.92 -6.78 17.61
N GLU A 334 -29.43 -6.99 18.83
CA GLU A 334 -28.84 -5.94 19.67
C GLU A 334 -27.62 -5.28 19.00
N ASP A 335 -26.80 -6.08 18.31
CA ASP A 335 -25.58 -5.60 17.63
C ASP A 335 -25.84 -4.93 16.27
N PHE A 336 -27.09 -4.58 15.94
CA PHE A 336 -27.40 -3.89 14.69
C PHE A 336 -26.67 -2.53 14.57
N LEU A 337 -26.55 -1.81 15.69
CA LEU A 337 -25.83 -0.55 15.77
C LEU A 337 -24.84 -0.62 16.94
N VAL A 338 -23.56 -0.69 16.61
CA VAL A 338 -22.46 -0.76 17.58
C VAL A 338 -21.64 0.54 17.54
N CYS A 339 -20.97 0.86 18.65
CA CYS A 339 -20.11 2.03 18.76
C CYS A 339 -18.72 1.59 19.23
N TYR A 340 -17.68 2.04 18.53
CA TYR A 340 -16.29 1.78 18.90
C TYR A 340 -15.56 3.10 19.23
N PRO A 341 -14.99 3.25 20.44
CA PRO A 341 -15.21 2.40 21.61
C PRO A 341 -16.65 2.51 22.16
N GLU A 342 -17.04 1.65 23.10
CA GLU A 342 -18.37 1.67 23.74
C GLU A 342 -18.45 2.72 24.84
N GLU A 343 -17.44 2.76 25.71
CA GLU A 343 -17.34 3.70 26.83
C GLU A 343 -16.46 4.88 26.44
N VAL A 344 -17.07 5.96 25.94
CA VAL A 344 -16.34 7.06 25.30
C VAL A 344 -16.72 8.41 25.90
N PRO A 345 -15.77 9.35 26.02
CA PRO A 345 -16.09 10.71 26.42
C PRO A 345 -17.11 11.37 25.49
N ARG A 346 -18.03 12.18 26.05
CA ARG A 346 -19.15 12.77 25.31
C ARG A 346 -18.69 13.72 24.21
N GLU A 347 -17.53 14.32 24.37
CA GLU A 347 -16.93 15.32 23.49
C GLU A 347 -16.38 14.75 22.17
N TRP A 348 -16.10 13.44 22.09
CA TRP A 348 -15.61 12.83 20.85
C TRP A 348 -16.67 12.88 19.76
N GLN A 349 -16.24 13.30 18.57
CA GLN A 349 -17.09 13.41 17.38
C GLN A 349 -17.42 12.02 16.83
N GLU A 350 -18.56 11.91 16.17
CA GLU A 350 -19.09 10.65 15.66
C GLU A 350 -18.86 10.50 14.17
N VAL A 351 -18.31 9.36 13.76
CA VAL A 351 -18.29 8.92 12.36
C VAL A 351 -19.22 7.72 12.22
N ILE A 352 -20.00 7.70 11.14
CA ILE A 352 -21.00 6.66 10.92
C ILE A 352 -20.57 5.85 9.70
N LEU A 353 -20.54 4.53 9.86
CA LEU A 353 -20.28 3.55 8.82
C LEU A 353 -21.46 2.58 8.71
N LEU A 354 -21.49 1.85 7.60
CA LEU A 354 -22.42 0.75 7.35
C LEU A 354 -21.61 -0.43 6.85
N THR A 355 -21.96 -1.65 7.27
CA THR A 355 -21.38 -2.88 6.74
C THR A 355 -22.45 -3.93 6.52
N GLU A 356 -22.27 -4.74 5.48
CA GLU A 356 -23.15 -5.86 5.17
C GLU A 356 -22.66 -7.18 5.77
N ASP A 357 -21.35 -7.29 6.10
CA ASP A 357 -20.68 -8.54 6.43
C ASP A 357 -19.47 -8.41 7.38
N ASP A 358 -19.27 -7.24 7.99
CA ASP A 358 -18.11 -6.89 8.84
C ASP A 358 -16.74 -6.88 8.16
N ALA A 359 -16.69 -7.06 6.84
CA ALA A 359 -15.46 -6.96 6.04
C ALA A 359 -15.50 -5.76 5.10
N HIS A 360 -16.67 -5.45 4.53
CA HIS A 360 -16.88 -4.40 3.56
C HIS A 360 -17.70 -3.27 4.16
N TYR A 361 -17.13 -2.06 4.12
CA TYR A 361 -17.71 -0.88 4.73
C TYR A 361 -18.19 0.13 3.67
N PHE A 362 -19.25 0.85 4.02
CA PHE A 362 -19.86 1.90 3.23
C PHE A 362 -19.95 3.16 4.09
N ILE A 363 -19.99 4.30 3.41
CA ILE A 363 -20.13 5.60 4.07
C ILE A 363 -21.56 6.11 3.80
N PRO A 364 -22.46 6.07 4.80
CA PRO A 364 -23.77 6.70 4.66
C PRO A 364 -23.62 8.22 4.60
N VAL A 365 -24.35 8.84 3.69
CA VAL A 365 -24.39 10.30 3.52
C VAL A 365 -25.65 10.82 4.20
N ILE A 366 -25.44 11.53 5.31
CA ILE A 366 -26.48 12.18 6.09
C ILE A 366 -26.38 13.68 5.81
N ARG A 367 -27.40 14.24 5.18
CA ARG A 367 -27.53 15.69 5.02
C ARG A 367 -28.30 16.19 6.24
N ARG A 368 -27.61 16.94 7.11
CA ARG A 368 -28.22 17.62 8.25
C ARG A 368 -28.89 18.90 7.82
#